data_AF-A0A0U5A504-F1
#
_entry.id   AF-A0A0U5A504-F1
#
_cell.length_a   1.000
_cell.length_b   1.000
_cell.length_c   1.000
_cell.angle_alpha   90.00
_cell.angle_beta   90.00
_cell.angle_gamma   90.00
#
_symmetry.space_group_name_H-M   'P 1'
#
loop_
_entity.id
_entity.type
_entity.pdbx_description
1 polymer ?
#
loop_
_entity_poly.entity_id
_entity_poly.type
_entity_poly.pdbx_seq_one_letter_code
_entity_poly.pdbx_strand_id
1 'polypeptide(L)'
;QQMAYGVKPPRLADTIVNLGEAAEYMFDHTIFQDNMVFVDFCEAMVKATNPGVLARAERTKARGGRIHGYRTVADIMRAYNPFEGEVYKESLRISRVTREMFCLMEGRHVHPSTLYPGGVGTMPEPTTFTDYLSRLLRVIDFVKRAVAMNDDVFDFFYEALPGYEEVGRRRTLLGCWGAWQDPDVCDYRYETMGDWGRAMYVTPGIIVDGKLLTNDLVDINLGMRILLGSSYYDDWATEEPFVTHDPLGNPVDMRHPWNQTTVPVPQKRNFDDKYSWVMSPRWYDRTSDQHLALDTGGGALARLWSTALNGLVDTPYVKATGHSVRISLPKSGQLPEMTLEWKIPQWSNTIERDRARPYFVTYSAAMAFFFLERAMEHVRSGDTKIFENYEVPDEAIGCGFHEAVRGVLPHHLVIKDKKIAN
;
A
#
# COMPACT_ATOMS: atom_id res chain seq x y z
N GLN A 1 -10.09 8.27 -14.44
CA GLN A 1 -9.97 9.20 -15.58
C GLN A 1 -9.50 8.49 -16.84
N GLN A 2 -8.35 7.81 -16.83
CA GLN A 2 -7.83 7.06 -18.00
C GLN A 2 -8.89 6.15 -18.66
N MET A 3 -9.57 5.33 -17.84
CA MET A 3 -10.72 4.52 -18.26
C MET A 3 -11.85 5.35 -18.89
N ALA A 4 -12.33 6.38 -18.18
CA ALA A 4 -13.46 7.18 -18.63
C ALA A 4 -13.19 7.91 -19.95
N TYR A 5 -11.95 8.37 -20.16
CA TYR A 5 -11.55 9.09 -21.38
C TYR A 5 -11.09 8.16 -22.51
N GLY A 6 -11.00 6.85 -22.26
CA GLY A 6 -10.48 5.88 -23.22
C GLY A 6 -9.03 6.13 -23.61
N VAL A 7 -8.21 6.66 -22.71
CA VAL A 7 -6.80 7.00 -22.97
C VAL A 7 -5.87 6.07 -22.22
N LYS A 8 -4.92 5.46 -22.96
CA LYS A 8 -3.77 4.75 -22.40
C LYS A 8 -2.56 5.68 -22.44
N PRO A 9 -1.87 5.92 -21.31
CA PRO A 9 -0.70 6.77 -21.30
C PRO A 9 0.49 6.02 -21.93
N PRO A 10 1.56 6.72 -22.33
CA PRO A 10 2.78 6.06 -22.77
C PRO A 10 3.39 5.19 -21.66
N ARG A 11 4.05 4.09 -22.03
CA ARG A 11 4.59 3.11 -21.08
C ARG A 11 5.58 3.71 -20.08
N LEU A 12 6.39 4.65 -20.54
CA LEU A 12 7.32 5.37 -19.68
C LEU A 12 6.60 6.24 -18.63
N ALA A 13 5.43 6.80 -18.95
CA ALA A 13 4.65 7.57 -17.99
C ALA A 13 4.16 6.69 -16.84
N ASP A 14 3.59 5.52 -17.12
CA ASP A 14 3.20 4.55 -16.08
C ASP A 14 4.41 4.10 -15.26
N THR A 15 5.57 3.90 -15.89
CA THR A 15 6.80 3.53 -15.18
C THR A 15 7.27 4.65 -14.25
N ILE A 16 7.16 5.92 -14.65
CA ILE A 16 7.45 7.08 -13.79
C ILE A 16 6.47 7.15 -12.61
N VAL A 17 5.18 6.92 -12.84
CA VAL A 17 4.17 6.85 -11.77
C VAL A 17 4.53 5.72 -10.79
N ASN A 18 4.91 4.55 -11.28
CA ASN A 18 5.31 3.43 -10.42
C ASN A 18 6.55 3.78 -9.56
N LEU A 19 7.53 4.51 -10.10
CA LEU A 19 8.68 5.00 -9.34
C LEU A 19 8.29 6.04 -8.28
N GLY A 20 7.35 6.93 -8.59
CA GLY A 20 6.79 7.90 -7.64
C GLY A 20 6.08 7.19 -6.48
N GLU A 21 5.13 6.32 -6.79
CA GLU A 21 4.37 5.57 -5.79
C GLU A 21 5.25 4.59 -4.96
N ALA A 22 6.30 4.02 -5.56
CA ALA A 22 7.27 3.24 -4.79
C ALA A 22 8.05 4.11 -3.79
N ALA A 23 8.39 5.35 -4.16
CA ALA A 23 8.99 6.31 -3.23
C ALA A 23 8.01 6.76 -2.15
N GLU A 24 6.73 6.93 -2.46
CA GLU A 24 5.67 7.21 -1.49
C GLU A 24 5.56 6.11 -0.43
N TYR A 25 5.50 4.85 -0.84
CA TYR A 25 5.50 3.73 0.13
C TYR A 25 6.77 3.67 0.97
N MET A 26 7.95 3.90 0.38
CA MET A 26 9.20 3.94 1.15
C MET A 26 9.19 5.09 2.16
N PHE A 27 8.69 6.26 1.77
CA PHE A 27 8.58 7.43 2.64
C PHE A 27 7.61 7.19 3.81
N ASP A 28 6.33 6.96 3.51
CA ASP A 28 5.27 6.98 4.52
C ASP A 28 5.44 5.82 5.50
N HIS A 29 5.73 4.61 5.00
CA HIS A 29 5.97 3.47 5.90
C HIS A 29 7.17 3.68 6.80
N THR A 30 8.26 4.29 6.31
CA THR A 30 9.45 4.53 7.15
C THR A 30 9.14 5.54 8.26
N ILE A 31 8.55 6.69 7.92
CA ILE A 31 8.26 7.71 8.93
C ILE A 31 7.16 7.25 9.90
N PHE A 32 6.14 6.54 9.41
CA PHE A 32 5.07 6.02 10.24
C PHE A 32 5.59 4.92 11.18
N GLN A 33 6.35 3.97 10.66
CA GLN A 33 6.89 2.87 11.47
C GLN A 33 7.85 3.41 12.53
N ASP A 34 8.91 4.10 12.13
CA ASP A 34 10.04 4.36 13.02
C ASP A 34 9.91 5.67 13.82
N ASN A 35 8.93 6.53 13.49
CA ASN A 35 8.68 7.78 14.22
C ASN A 35 7.29 7.90 14.85
N MET A 36 6.35 7.00 14.54
CA MET A 36 5.05 6.97 15.20
C MET A 36 4.83 5.64 15.92
N VAL A 37 4.79 4.51 15.20
CA VAL A 37 4.51 3.19 15.78
C VAL A 37 5.58 2.77 16.77
N PHE A 38 6.87 2.83 16.40
CA PHE A 38 7.96 2.38 17.26
C PHE A 38 8.19 3.25 18.50
N VAL A 39 7.51 4.38 18.62
CA VAL A 39 7.44 5.12 19.89
C VAL A 39 6.71 4.31 20.96
N ASP A 40 5.74 3.47 20.58
CA ASP A 40 5.06 2.55 21.50
C ASP A 40 6.00 1.43 21.99
N PHE A 41 7.06 1.14 21.22
CA PHE A 41 8.07 0.11 21.49
C PHE A 41 9.39 0.67 22.02
N CYS A 42 9.52 1.99 22.18
CA CYS A 42 10.76 2.62 22.62
C CYS A 42 11.04 2.38 24.11
N GLU A 43 12.30 2.53 24.53
CA GLU A 43 12.71 2.30 25.91
C GLU A 43 11.87 3.13 26.88
N ALA A 44 11.65 4.42 26.58
CA ALA A 44 10.89 5.32 27.45
C ALA A 44 9.46 4.83 27.69
N MET A 45 8.75 4.40 26.62
CA MET A 45 7.38 3.90 26.72
C MET A 45 7.31 2.56 27.43
N VAL A 46 8.18 1.61 27.05
CA VAL A 46 8.22 0.28 27.66
C VAL A 46 8.62 0.36 29.13
N LYS A 47 9.53 1.26 29.50
CA LYS A 47 9.88 1.52 30.91
C LYS A 47 8.69 2.02 31.72
N ALA A 48 7.90 2.92 31.16
CA ALA A 48 6.75 3.54 31.83
C ALA A 48 5.58 2.56 32.01
N THR A 49 5.38 1.65 31.07
CA THR A 49 4.22 0.75 31.03
C THR A 49 4.53 -0.67 31.52
N ASN A 50 5.69 -1.20 31.18
CA ASN A 50 6.09 -2.59 31.39
C ASN A 50 7.58 -2.70 31.79
N PRO A 51 7.99 -2.18 32.96
CA PRO A 51 9.40 -2.15 33.36
C PRO A 51 10.05 -3.54 33.45
N GLY A 52 9.27 -4.59 33.76
CA GLY A 52 9.75 -5.98 33.74
C GLY A 52 10.12 -6.47 32.34
N VAL A 53 9.41 -6.02 31.30
CA VAL A 53 9.71 -6.32 29.89
C VAL A 53 11.03 -5.65 29.50
N LEU A 54 11.22 -4.36 29.83
CA LEU A 54 12.49 -3.68 29.57
C LEU A 54 13.65 -4.39 30.27
N ALA A 55 13.51 -4.75 31.54
CA ALA A 55 14.55 -5.47 32.27
C ALA A 55 14.92 -6.81 31.62
N ARG A 56 13.96 -7.50 31.00
CA ARG A 56 14.23 -8.70 30.19
C ARG A 56 14.95 -8.33 28.89
N ALA A 57 14.53 -7.27 28.21
CA ALA A 57 15.15 -6.78 26.97
C ALA A 57 16.64 -6.44 27.15
N GLU A 58 17.06 -5.91 28.31
CA GLU A 58 18.48 -5.65 28.65
C GLU A 58 19.37 -6.89 28.60
N ARG A 59 18.78 -8.06 28.82
CA ARG A 59 19.47 -9.35 28.90
C ARG A 59 19.25 -10.21 27.65
N THR A 60 18.30 -9.84 26.79
CA THR A 60 18.02 -10.56 25.54
C THR A 60 18.93 -10.06 24.43
N LYS A 61 19.75 -10.95 23.87
CA LYS A 61 20.56 -10.66 22.68
C LYS A 61 19.66 -10.50 21.45
N ALA A 62 19.96 -9.50 20.63
CA ALA A 62 19.34 -9.28 19.33
C ALA A 62 19.83 -10.34 18.32
N ARG A 63 18.93 -11.10 17.69
CA ARG A 63 19.30 -12.19 16.76
C ARG A 63 19.90 -11.62 15.47
N GLY A 64 19.33 -10.52 14.99
CA GLY A 64 19.77 -9.72 13.85
C GLY A 64 20.98 -8.83 14.13
N GLY A 65 21.59 -8.89 15.33
CA GLY A 65 22.62 -7.94 15.77
C GLY A 65 23.83 -7.78 14.83
N ARG A 66 24.16 -8.80 14.01
CA ARG A 66 25.21 -8.71 12.98
C ARG A 66 24.83 -7.84 11.78
N ILE A 67 23.54 -7.66 11.52
CA ILE A 67 23.00 -6.87 10.41
C ILE A 67 22.86 -5.41 10.84
N HIS A 68 22.25 -5.16 12.01
CA HIS A 68 21.91 -3.80 12.44
C HIS A 68 22.83 -3.22 13.54
N GLY A 69 23.74 -4.01 14.13
CA GLY A 69 24.79 -3.53 15.03
C GLY A 69 24.40 -3.39 16.50
N TYR A 70 23.14 -3.64 16.88
CA TYR A 70 22.69 -3.60 18.27
C TYR A 70 22.88 -4.95 18.96
N ARG A 71 23.39 -4.93 20.20
CA ARG A 71 23.73 -6.15 20.94
C ARG A 71 22.50 -6.78 21.61
N THR A 72 21.64 -5.95 22.18
CA THR A 72 20.44 -6.39 22.91
C THR A 72 19.18 -5.75 22.34
N VAL A 73 18.02 -6.34 22.65
CA VAL A 73 16.73 -5.77 22.26
C VAL A 73 16.51 -4.40 22.92
N ALA A 74 16.97 -4.20 24.16
CA ALA A 74 16.88 -2.89 24.81
C ALA A 74 17.70 -1.81 24.08
N ASP A 75 18.85 -2.15 23.49
CA ASP A 75 19.63 -1.21 22.68
C ASP A 75 18.84 -0.75 21.45
N ILE A 76 18.05 -1.65 20.84
CA ILE A 76 17.12 -1.32 19.76
C ILE A 76 16.02 -0.38 20.27
N MET A 77 15.36 -0.71 21.39
CA MET A 77 14.31 0.12 21.99
C MET A 77 14.80 1.54 22.30
N ARG A 78 16.06 1.70 22.74
CA ARG A 78 16.71 3.01 22.95
C ARG A 78 16.90 3.79 21.65
N ALA A 79 17.28 3.09 20.58
CA ALA A 79 17.46 3.71 19.27
C ALA A 79 16.16 4.30 18.69
N TYR A 80 15.01 3.86 19.20
CA TYR A 80 13.68 4.36 18.85
C TYR A 80 13.13 5.45 19.78
N ASN A 81 13.86 5.86 20.83
CA ASN A 81 13.40 6.96 21.69
C ASN A 81 13.22 8.27 20.88
N PRO A 82 12.08 8.98 21.02
CA PRO A 82 11.82 10.19 20.25
C PRO A 82 12.91 11.25 20.39
N PHE A 83 13.40 11.75 19.26
CA PHE A 83 14.44 12.78 19.11
C PHE A 83 15.82 12.47 19.70
N GLU A 84 15.95 11.48 20.58
CA GLU A 84 17.21 11.06 21.20
C GLU A 84 17.83 9.87 20.47
N GLY A 85 17.00 8.87 20.15
CA GLY A 85 17.38 7.62 19.53
C GLY A 85 17.98 7.80 18.12
N GLU A 86 19.03 7.04 17.82
CA GLU A 86 19.74 7.15 16.55
C GLU A 86 18.87 6.77 15.35
N VAL A 87 18.12 5.67 15.46
CA VAL A 87 17.24 5.19 14.38
C VAL A 87 16.06 6.13 14.18
N TYR A 88 15.47 6.66 15.26
CA TYR A 88 14.44 7.69 15.15
C TYR A 88 14.93 8.93 14.35
N LYS A 89 16.17 9.39 14.60
CA LYS A 89 16.75 10.52 13.85
C LYS A 89 17.14 10.13 12.43
N GLU A 90 17.60 8.90 12.23
CA GLU A 90 17.98 8.38 10.92
C GLU A 90 16.75 8.27 10.01
N SER A 91 15.64 7.68 10.49
CA SER A 91 14.39 7.56 9.73
C SER A 91 13.83 8.92 9.31
N LEU A 92 13.96 9.97 10.14
CA LEU A 92 13.61 11.34 9.74
C LEU A 92 14.44 11.83 8.54
N ARG A 93 15.71 11.45 8.43
CA ARG A 93 16.56 11.80 7.27
C ARG A 93 16.20 10.94 6.06
N ILE A 94 15.97 9.64 6.25
CA ILE A 94 15.50 8.73 5.20
C ILE A 94 14.18 9.20 4.61
N SER A 95 13.25 9.69 5.45
CA SER A 95 11.98 10.27 5.01
C SER A 95 12.18 11.47 4.08
N ARG A 96 13.26 12.25 4.24
CA ARG A 96 13.57 13.38 3.34
C ARG A 96 14.09 12.87 2.01
N VAL A 97 15.05 11.93 2.03
CA VAL A 97 15.64 11.35 0.82
C VAL A 97 14.58 10.63 -0.03
N THR A 98 13.69 9.88 0.60
CA THR A 98 12.58 9.20 -0.10
C THR A 98 11.55 10.18 -0.66
N ARG A 99 11.25 11.30 0.02
CA ARG A 99 10.44 12.38 -0.58
C ARG A 99 11.14 13.09 -1.74
N GLU A 100 12.46 13.26 -1.70
CA GLU A 100 13.19 13.77 -2.85
C GLU A 100 13.05 12.84 -4.05
N MET A 101 13.10 11.51 -3.83
CA MET A 101 12.84 10.51 -4.88
C MET A 101 11.43 10.65 -5.46
N PHE A 102 10.41 10.83 -4.60
CA PHE A 102 9.04 11.11 -5.03
C PHE A 102 8.97 12.39 -5.88
N CYS A 103 9.56 13.50 -5.42
CA CYS A 103 9.52 14.77 -6.14
C CYS A 103 10.21 14.71 -7.51
N LEU A 104 11.21 13.84 -7.71
CA LEU A 104 11.81 13.63 -9.04
C LEU A 104 10.81 13.05 -10.04
N MET A 105 9.85 12.26 -9.57
CA MET A 105 8.86 11.58 -10.41
C MET A 105 7.55 12.34 -10.52
N GLU A 106 7.11 12.99 -9.44
CA GLU A 106 5.78 13.61 -9.35
C GLU A 106 5.79 15.12 -9.04
N GLY A 107 6.97 15.72 -9.02
CA GLY A 107 7.20 17.16 -8.90
C GLY A 107 7.29 17.68 -7.46
N ARG A 108 6.31 17.38 -6.61
CA ARG A 108 6.29 17.83 -5.20
C ARG A 108 5.44 16.92 -4.31
N HIS A 109 5.81 16.80 -3.04
CA HIS A 109 5.11 15.96 -2.06
C HIS A 109 4.32 16.81 -1.03
N VAL A 110 3.12 16.42 -0.56
CA VAL A 110 2.35 15.19 -0.89
C VAL A 110 1.37 15.39 -2.05
N HIS A 111 1.20 16.61 -2.52
CA HIS A 111 0.27 16.93 -3.61
C HIS A 111 1.03 17.03 -4.93
N PRO A 112 1.08 15.97 -5.75
CA PRO A 112 1.87 15.95 -6.97
C PRO A 112 1.44 17.06 -7.93
N SER A 113 2.37 17.51 -8.77
CA SER A 113 2.14 18.59 -9.74
C SER A 113 2.36 18.18 -11.18
N THR A 114 2.85 16.97 -11.43
CA THR A 114 3.16 16.49 -12.78
C THR A 114 2.33 15.28 -13.19
N LEU A 115 1.33 14.86 -12.41
CA LEU A 115 0.39 13.81 -12.80
C LEU A 115 -0.81 14.38 -13.55
N TYR A 116 -1.14 13.79 -14.69
CA TYR A 116 -2.27 14.18 -15.52
C TYR A 116 -3.01 12.93 -16.05
N PRO A 117 -4.29 13.03 -16.42
CA PRO A 117 -4.90 12.00 -17.26
C PRO A 117 -4.10 11.88 -18.56
N GLY A 118 -3.77 10.67 -19.01
CA GLY A 118 -2.98 10.46 -20.23
C GLY A 118 -1.46 10.50 -20.03
N GLY A 119 -0.94 10.76 -18.81
CA GLY A 119 0.48 10.56 -18.51
C GLY A 119 1.05 11.53 -17.48
N VAL A 120 2.30 11.95 -17.67
CA VAL A 120 3.03 12.81 -16.73
C VAL A 120 3.69 13.99 -17.44
N GLY A 121 3.98 15.05 -16.68
CA GLY A 121 4.78 16.20 -17.10
C GLY A 121 6.27 16.09 -16.75
N THR A 122 6.68 14.97 -16.14
CA THR A 122 8.07 14.73 -15.72
C THR A 122 8.95 14.38 -16.91
N MET A 123 9.98 15.19 -17.15
CA MET A 123 10.87 14.99 -18.30
C MET A 123 11.77 13.75 -18.11
N PRO A 124 11.74 12.78 -19.04
CA PRO A 124 12.47 11.52 -18.92
C PRO A 124 13.92 11.65 -19.39
N GLU A 125 14.73 12.37 -18.64
CA GLU A 125 16.16 12.51 -18.91
C GLU A 125 16.96 11.39 -18.20
N PRO A 126 18.12 10.97 -18.74
CA PRO A 126 19.00 10.03 -18.03
C PRO A 126 19.32 10.48 -16.60
N THR A 127 19.52 11.79 -16.41
CA THR A 127 19.76 12.45 -15.13
C THR A 127 18.62 12.25 -14.13
N THR A 128 17.36 12.35 -14.56
CA THR A 128 16.16 12.11 -13.73
C THR A 128 16.23 10.75 -13.03
N PHE A 129 16.58 9.70 -13.78
CA PHE A 129 16.63 8.33 -13.26
C PHE A 129 17.92 8.04 -12.47
N THR A 130 19.08 8.60 -12.86
CA THR A 130 20.30 8.46 -12.07
C THR A 130 20.21 9.18 -10.72
N ASP A 131 19.51 10.31 -10.66
CA ASP A 131 19.26 11.05 -9.43
C ASP A 131 18.36 10.28 -8.48
N TYR A 132 17.33 9.60 -8.99
CA TYR A 132 16.51 8.70 -8.21
C TYR A 132 17.33 7.49 -7.73
N LEU A 133 18.08 6.83 -8.62
CA LEU A 133 18.92 5.67 -8.28
C LEU A 133 19.95 5.99 -7.19
N SER A 134 20.62 7.14 -7.27
CA SER A 134 21.60 7.56 -6.26
C SER A 134 20.97 7.71 -4.87
N ARG A 135 19.72 8.16 -4.80
CA ARG A 135 18.96 8.29 -3.54
C ARG A 135 18.45 6.94 -3.05
N LEU A 136 17.98 6.09 -3.95
CA LEU A 136 17.59 4.72 -3.63
C LEU A 136 18.77 3.96 -2.99
N LEU A 137 19.96 4.02 -3.60
CA LEU A 137 21.17 3.37 -3.06
C LEU A 137 21.56 3.87 -1.66
N ARG A 138 21.31 5.15 -1.35
CA ARG A 138 21.59 5.74 -0.02
C ARG A 138 20.69 5.21 1.08
N VAL A 139 19.50 4.67 0.74
CA VAL A 139 18.55 4.15 1.75
C VAL A 139 18.61 2.64 1.92
N ILE A 140 19.26 1.88 1.02
CA ILE A 140 19.25 0.40 1.05
C ILE A 140 19.82 -0.19 2.35
N ASP A 141 20.93 0.36 2.87
CA ASP A 141 21.48 -0.12 4.14
C ASP A 141 20.51 0.10 5.32
N PHE A 142 19.72 1.18 5.29
CA PHE A 142 18.67 1.40 6.28
C PHE A 142 17.54 0.38 6.12
N VAL A 143 17.04 0.19 4.90
CA VAL A 143 15.94 -0.74 4.60
C VAL A 143 16.28 -2.19 5.03
N LYS A 144 17.49 -2.66 4.72
CA LYS A 144 17.95 -4.00 5.14
C LYS A 144 18.04 -4.16 6.66
N ARG A 145 18.53 -3.12 7.36
CA ARG A 145 18.61 -3.13 8.83
C ARG A 145 17.24 -3.08 9.48
N ALA A 146 16.33 -2.25 8.95
CA ALA A 146 15.00 -2.04 9.50
C ALA A 146 14.23 -3.34 9.68
N VAL A 147 14.23 -4.24 8.68
CA VAL A 147 13.58 -5.56 8.78
C VAL A 147 14.13 -6.36 9.96
N ALA A 148 15.46 -6.54 10.03
CA ALA A 148 16.09 -7.31 11.09
C ALA A 148 15.87 -6.71 12.50
N MET A 149 15.88 -5.38 12.61
CA MET A 149 15.60 -4.68 13.87
C MET A 149 14.16 -4.87 14.32
N ASN A 150 13.21 -4.76 13.39
CA ASN A 150 11.79 -4.90 13.66
C ASN A 150 11.48 -6.34 14.07
N ASP A 151 12.00 -7.34 13.35
CA ASP A 151 11.84 -8.75 13.70
C ASP A 151 12.38 -9.06 15.11
N ASP A 152 13.55 -8.54 15.47
CA ASP A 152 14.13 -8.75 16.81
C ASP A 152 13.26 -8.17 17.93
N VAL A 153 12.64 -7.00 17.72
CA VAL A 153 11.71 -6.40 18.69
C VAL A 153 10.40 -7.19 18.74
N PHE A 154 9.82 -7.52 17.59
CA PHE A 154 8.52 -8.18 17.50
C PHE A 154 8.55 -9.62 18.01
N ASP A 155 9.56 -10.39 17.65
CA ASP A 155 9.78 -11.73 18.21
C ASP A 155 9.96 -11.66 19.73
N PHE A 156 10.74 -10.68 20.21
CA PHE A 156 10.93 -10.48 21.64
C PHE A 156 9.61 -10.18 22.36
N PHE A 157 8.72 -9.37 21.80
CA PHE A 157 7.43 -9.06 22.43
C PHE A 157 6.55 -10.30 22.59
N TYR A 158 6.49 -11.18 21.59
CA TYR A 158 5.79 -12.47 21.72
C TYR A 158 6.38 -13.35 22.83
N GLU A 159 7.71 -13.40 22.95
CA GLU A 159 8.38 -14.19 23.98
C GLU A 159 8.29 -13.57 25.38
N ALA A 160 8.31 -12.24 25.47
CA ALA A 160 8.33 -11.46 26.69
C ALA A 160 6.95 -11.39 27.35
N LEU A 161 5.90 -11.38 26.54
CA LEU A 161 4.51 -11.25 26.96
C LEU A 161 3.68 -12.39 26.33
N PRO A 162 3.68 -13.60 26.92
CA PRO A 162 2.84 -14.69 26.43
C PRO A 162 1.37 -14.27 26.29
N GLY A 163 0.76 -14.51 25.13
CA GLY A 163 -0.58 -14.05 24.79
C GLY A 163 -0.63 -12.74 24.00
N TYR A 164 0.51 -12.10 23.71
CA TYR A 164 0.56 -10.88 22.90
C TYR A 164 0.05 -11.09 21.46
N GLU A 165 0.01 -12.33 20.99
CA GLU A 165 -0.62 -12.73 19.72
C GLU A 165 -2.11 -12.37 19.60
N GLU A 166 -2.80 -12.17 20.74
CA GLU A 166 -4.20 -11.74 20.79
C GLU A 166 -4.36 -10.21 20.65
N VAL A 167 -3.28 -9.42 20.82
CA VAL A 167 -3.36 -7.95 20.75
C VAL A 167 -3.71 -7.51 19.33
N GLY A 168 -4.87 -6.87 19.20
CA GLY A 168 -5.42 -6.44 17.91
C GLY A 168 -5.73 -7.61 16.96
N ARG A 169 -5.80 -8.85 17.48
CA ARG A 169 -6.16 -10.02 16.69
C ARG A 169 -7.56 -9.86 16.13
N ARG A 170 -7.70 -10.17 14.85
CA ARG A 170 -8.96 -10.12 14.12
C ARG A 170 -9.08 -11.36 13.24
N ARG A 171 -10.30 -11.74 12.89
CA ARG A 171 -10.54 -12.70 11.80
C ARG A 171 -9.83 -12.20 10.55
N THR A 172 -9.15 -13.08 9.81
CA THR A 172 -8.48 -12.70 8.57
C THR A 172 -9.52 -12.33 7.52
N LEU A 173 -9.76 -11.03 7.38
CA LEU A 173 -10.67 -10.43 6.41
C LEU A 173 -9.89 -9.32 5.69
N LEU A 174 -9.00 -9.68 4.79
CA LEU A 174 -8.08 -8.75 4.14
C LEU A 174 -8.55 -8.39 2.74
N GLY A 175 -8.44 -7.12 2.38
CA GLY A 175 -8.63 -6.62 1.02
C GLY A 175 -7.37 -5.94 0.49
N CYS A 176 -7.00 -6.26 -0.76
CA CYS A 176 -5.95 -5.60 -1.52
C CYS A 176 -6.46 -5.37 -2.95
N TRP A 177 -6.29 -4.17 -3.50
CA TRP A 177 -6.76 -3.85 -4.87
C TRP A 177 -5.63 -3.73 -5.89
N GLY A 178 -4.45 -4.18 -5.51
CA GLY A 178 -3.28 -4.20 -6.36
C GLY A 178 -2.66 -2.82 -6.57
N ALA A 179 -1.37 -2.82 -6.87
CA ALA A 179 -0.57 -1.62 -7.09
C ALA A 179 0.48 -1.85 -8.15
N TRP A 180 0.91 -0.74 -8.75
CA TRP A 180 1.89 -0.65 -9.82
C TRP A 180 1.46 -1.40 -11.08
N GLN A 181 0.93 -0.63 -12.02
CA GLN A 181 0.43 -1.16 -13.28
C GLN A 181 1.60 -1.69 -14.12
N ASP A 182 1.40 -2.82 -14.80
CA ASP A 182 2.30 -3.27 -15.86
C ASP A 182 1.93 -2.58 -17.18
N PRO A 183 2.76 -1.66 -17.71
CA PRO A 183 2.38 -0.86 -18.88
C PRO A 183 2.22 -1.68 -20.17
N ASP A 184 2.78 -2.89 -20.20
CA ASP A 184 2.65 -3.81 -21.33
C ASP A 184 1.27 -4.48 -21.41
N VAL A 185 0.57 -4.58 -20.28
CA VAL A 185 -0.75 -5.25 -20.17
C VAL A 185 -1.86 -4.24 -19.91
N CYS A 186 -1.64 -3.27 -19.01
CA CYS A 186 -2.65 -2.31 -18.61
C CYS A 186 -3.00 -1.35 -19.76
N ASP A 187 -4.25 -1.41 -20.21
CA ASP A 187 -4.84 -0.51 -21.19
C ASP A 187 -5.94 0.36 -20.59
N TYR A 188 -6.14 0.28 -19.27
CA TYR A 188 -7.12 1.02 -18.49
C TYR A 188 -8.58 0.84 -18.95
N ARG A 189 -8.86 -0.14 -19.81
CA ARG A 189 -10.23 -0.48 -20.20
C ARG A 189 -10.87 -1.41 -19.18
N TYR A 190 -12.18 -1.27 -19.00
CA TYR A 190 -12.91 -2.07 -18.01
C TYR A 190 -13.06 -3.53 -18.44
N GLU A 191 -13.23 -3.76 -19.73
CA GLU A 191 -13.47 -5.08 -20.33
C GLU A 191 -12.28 -6.03 -20.12
N THR A 192 -11.09 -5.47 -19.98
CA THR A 192 -9.81 -6.17 -19.72
C THR A 192 -9.31 -5.98 -18.28
N MET A 193 -10.12 -5.40 -17.38
CA MET A 193 -9.71 -5.02 -16.03
C MET A 193 -9.29 -6.18 -15.14
N GLY A 194 -9.96 -7.33 -15.26
CA GLY A 194 -9.51 -8.54 -14.56
C GLY A 194 -8.09 -8.95 -14.99
N ASP A 195 -7.77 -8.84 -16.28
CA ASP A 195 -6.48 -9.28 -16.83
C ASP A 195 -5.33 -8.34 -16.44
N TRP A 196 -5.47 -7.03 -16.69
CA TRP A 196 -4.41 -6.10 -16.31
C TRP A 196 -4.30 -5.91 -14.80
N GLY A 197 -5.38 -6.10 -14.04
CA GLY A 197 -5.35 -6.13 -12.58
C GLY A 197 -4.48 -7.26 -12.05
N ARG A 198 -4.62 -8.46 -12.61
CA ARG A 198 -3.78 -9.62 -12.24
C ARG A 198 -2.30 -9.45 -12.59
N ALA A 199 -1.99 -8.62 -13.59
CA ALA A 199 -0.62 -8.33 -14.03
C ALA A 199 0.10 -7.25 -13.19
N MET A 200 -0.59 -6.59 -12.25
CA MET A 200 0.03 -5.62 -11.34
C MET A 200 1.18 -6.23 -10.54
N TYR A 201 2.19 -5.41 -10.24
CA TYR A 201 3.35 -5.84 -9.44
C TYR A 201 3.05 -5.97 -7.94
N VAL A 202 1.83 -5.65 -7.52
CA VAL A 202 1.18 -6.19 -6.32
C VAL A 202 -0.17 -6.72 -6.79
N THR A 203 -0.40 -8.02 -6.62
CA THR A 203 -1.61 -8.65 -7.15
C THR A 203 -2.83 -8.33 -6.27
N PRO A 204 -3.97 -7.89 -6.85
CA PRO A 204 -5.21 -7.69 -6.11
C PRO A 204 -5.73 -9.01 -5.51
N GLY A 205 -6.55 -8.90 -4.46
CA GLY A 205 -7.13 -10.06 -3.81
C GLY A 205 -8.03 -9.75 -2.63
N ILE A 206 -9.02 -10.62 -2.43
CA ILE A 206 -9.82 -10.69 -1.20
C ILE A 206 -9.49 -12.00 -0.50
N ILE A 207 -9.12 -11.90 0.78
CA ILE A 207 -8.67 -13.01 1.58
C ILE A 207 -9.56 -13.15 2.80
N VAL A 208 -10.19 -14.32 2.92
CA VAL A 208 -11.04 -14.68 4.06
C VAL A 208 -10.51 -15.95 4.69
N ASP A 209 -10.18 -15.90 5.98
CA ASP A 209 -9.67 -17.03 6.77
C ASP A 209 -8.44 -17.71 6.10
N GLY A 210 -7.57 -16.90 5.51
CA GLY A 210 -6.33 -17.33 4.85
C GLY A 210 -6.52 -17.85 3.42
N LYS A 211 -7.74 -17.85 2.88
CA LYS A 211 -8.04 -18.28 1.50
C LYS A 211 -8.25 -17.09 0.59
N LEU A 212 -7.58 -17.09 -0.57
CA LEU A 212 -7.84 -16.15 -1.65
C LEU A 212 -9.19 -16.49 -2.30
N LEU A 213 -10.18 -15.60 -2.17
CA LEU A 213 -11.52 -15.80 -2.74
C LEU A 213 -11.59 -15.37 -4.20
N THR A 214 -11.02 -14.22 -4.52
CA THR A 214 -10.91 -13.70 -5.88
C THR A 214 -9.72 -12.75 -5.97
N ASN A 215 -9.14 -12.65 -7.16
CA ASN A 215 -8.15 -11.64 -7.57
C ASN A 215 -8.64 -10.84 -8.80
N ASP A 216 -9.92 -11.01 -9.18
CA ASP A 216 -10.50 -10.30 -10.31
C ASP A 216 -11.01 -8.93 -9.87
N LEU A 217 -10.46 -7.86 -10.45
CA LEU A 217 -10.86 -6.50 -10.11
C LEU A 217 -12.33 -6.20 -10.43
N VAL A 218 -12.94 -6.86 -11.43
CA VAL A 218 -14.37 -6.69 -11.74
C VAL A 218 -15.23 -7.29 -10.63
N ASP A 219 -14.90 -8.49 -10.16
CA ASP A 219 -15.59 -9.14 -9.04
C ASP A 219 -15.44 -8.34 -7.75
N ILE A 220 -14.22 -7.87 -7.48
CA ILE A 220 -13.91 -7.02 -6.32
C ILE A 220 -14.75 -5.75 -6.37
N ASN A 221 -14.78 -5.05 -7.51
CA ASN A 221 -15.56 -3.84 -7.74
C ASN A 221 -17.05 -4.06 -7.43
N LEU A 222 -17.66 -5.04 -8.10
CA LEU A 222 -19.09 -5.30 -8.00
C LEU A 222 -19.53 -5.79 -6.61
N GLY A 223 -18.60 -6.29 -5.79
CA GLY A 223 -18.87 -6.65 -4.39
C GLY A 223 -18.87 -5.47 -3.42
N MET A 224 -18.42 -4.27 -3.81
CA MET A 224 -18.36 -3.12 -2.89
C MET A 224 -19.75 -2.61 -2.49
N ARG A 225 -19.94 -2.35 -1.20
CA ARG A 225 -21.17 -1.77 -0.62
C ARG A 225 -20.81 -0.69 0.39
N ILE A 226 -21.35 0.51 0.24
CA ILE A 226 -21.25 1.57 1.24
C ILE A 226 -22.53 1.53 2.08
N LEU A 227 -22.40 1.02 3.30
CA LEU A 227 -23.48 1.00 4.27
C LEU A 227 -23.38 2.19 5.22
N LEU A 228 -24.49 2.48 5.89
CA LEU A 228 -24.56 3.42 7.01
C LEU A 228 -24.68 2.62 8.33
N GLY A 229 -25.52 3.09 9.26
CA GLY A 229 -25.70 2.52 10.59
C GLY A 229 -25.34 3.55 11.66
N SER A 230 -24.06 3.89 11.77
CA SER A 230 -23.55 4.77 12.84
C SER A 230 -22.91 6.06 12.34
N SER A 231 -23.31 6.50 11.15
CA SER A 231 -22.69 7.61 10.42
C SER A 231 -23.62 8.81 10.28
N TYR A 232 -23.06 10.02 10.33
CA TYR A 232 -23.77 11.31 10.26
C TYR A 232 -24.27 11.68 8.85
N TYR A 233 -25.03 10.78 8.23
CA TYR A 233 -25.59 10.98 6.88
C TYR A 233 -27.04 10.48 6.83
N ASP A 234 -27.80 11.02 5.89
CA ASP A 234 -29.05 10.42 5.43
C ASP A 234 -28.75 9.36 4.36
N ASP A 235 -29.68 8.41 4.25
CA ASP A 235 -29.58 7.31 3.31
C ASP A 235 -30.05 7.72 1.91
N TRP A 236 -29.37 7.26 0.87
CA TRP A 236 -29.68 7.56 -0.53
C TRP A 236 -30.34 6.38 -1.26
N ALA A 237 -30.65 5.28 -0.56
CA ALA A 237 -31.10 4.04 -1.18
C ALA A 237 -32.42 4.15 -1.98
N THR A 238 -33.18 5.24 -1.81
CA THR A 238 -34.43 5.52 -2.54
C THR A 238 -34.26 6.53 -3.68
N GLU A 239 -33.05 7.04 -3.90
CA GLU A 239 -32.74 7.93 -5.03
C GLU A 239 -32.68 7.16 -6.36
N GLU A 240 -32.65 7.88 -7.48
CA GLU A 240 -32.40 7.27 -8.80
C GLU A 240 -30.90 6.93 -8.95
N PRO A 241 -30.54 5.71 -9.39
CA PRO A 241 -29.13 5.33 -9.54
C PRO A 241 -28.48 6.06 -10.71
N PHE A 242 -27.20 6.44 -10.56
CA PHE A 242 -26.40 7.00 -11.64
C PHE A 242 -25.99 5.92 -12.67
N VAL A 243 -25.71 4.70 -12.19
CA VAL A 243 -25.15 3.58 -12.95
C VAL A 243 -25.89 2.30 -12.58
N THR A 244 -26.65 1.75 -13.52
CA THR A 244 -27.40 0.49 -13.30
C THR A 244 -26.62 -0.75 -13.73
N HIS A 245 -25.73 -0.60 -14.71
CA HIS A 245 -24.89 -1.67 -15.23
C HIS A 245 -23.46 -1.17 -15.47
N ASP A 246 -22.48 -2.04 -15.27
CA ASP A 246 -21.09 -1.77 -15.63
C ASP A 246 -20.86 -1.94 -17.16
N PRO A 247 -19.68 -1.61 -17.70
CA PRO A 247 -19.40 -1.75 -19.13
C PRO A 247 -19.51 -3.19 -19.68
N LEU A 248 -19.47 -4.21 -18.80
CA LEU A 248 -19.66 -5.62 -19.15
C LEU A 248 -21.13 -6.06 -19.07
N GLY A 249 -22.05 -5.16 -18.71
CA GLY A 249 -23.47 -5.46 -18.56
C GLY A 249 -23.83 -6.13 -17.23
N ASN A 250 -22.93 -6.15 -16.25
CA ASN A 250 -23.25 -6.68 -14.91
C ASN A 250 -24.07 -5.65 -14.12
N PRO A 251 -25.05 -6.09 -13.32
CA PRO A 251 -25.84 -5.17 -12.49
C PRO A 251 -24.98 -4.51 -11.40
N VAL A 252 -25.16 -3.20 -11.23
CA VAL A 252 -24.50 -2.38 -10.20
C VAL A 252 -25.51 -2.02 -9.12
N ASP A 253 -25.15 -2.28 -7.86
CA ASP A 253 -26.01 -2.07 -6.70
C ASP A 253 -26.19 -0.57 -6.37
N MET A 254 -27.35 -0.18 -5.82
CA MET A 254 -27.58 1.18 -5.31
C MET A 254 -26.59 1.59 -4.21
N ARG A 255 -26.08 0.62 -3.44
CA ARG A 255 -25.07 0.82 -2.40
C ARG A 255 -23.65 0.82 -2.95
N HIS A 256 -23.43 0.56 -4.24
CA HIS A 256 -22.11 0.66 -4.85
C HIS A 256 -21.66 2.13 -4.92
N PRO A 257 -20.36 2.45 -4.76
CA PRO A 257 -19.89 3.84 -4.76
C PRO A 257 -20.29 4.67 -6.00
N TRP A 258 -20.42 4.07 -7.19
CA TRP A 258 -20.95 4.76 -8.38
C TRP A 258 -22.35 5.38 -8.18
N ASN A 259 -23.16 4.82 -7.29
CA ASN A 259 -24.53 5.24 -7.02
C ASN A 259 -24.70 5.99 -5.69
N GLN A 260 -23.61 6.23 -4.96
CA GLN A 260 -23.68 6.91 -3.68
C GLN A 260 -24.04 8.39 -3.86
N THR A 261 -24.99 8.88 -3.06
CA THR A 261 -25.22 10.32 -2.85
C THR A 261 -24.92 10.65 -1.39
N THR A 262 -23.98 11.56 -1.14
CA THR A 262 -23.57 11.91 0.22
C THR A 262 -24.37 13.09 0.75
N VAL A 263 -25.30 12.82 1.68
CA VAL A 263 -26.14 13.84 2.34
C VAL A 263 -25.72 13.99 3.81
N PRO A 264 -24.84 14.95 4.16
CA PRO A 264 -24.32 15.10 5.51
C PRO A 264 -25.35 15.68 6.48
N VAL A 265 -25.45 15.08 7.67
CA VAL A 265 -26.37 15.49 8.74
C VAL A 265 -25.57 15.73 10.03
N PRO A 266 -25.08 16.96 10.28
CA PRO A 266 -24.40 17.27 11.53
C PRO A 266 -25.32 17.04 12.73
N GLN A 267 -24.87 16.25 13.70
CA GLN A 267 -25.69 15.86 14.84
C GLN A 267 -24.84 15.58 16.09
N LYS A 268 -25.51 15.52 17.25
CA LYS A 268 -24.84 15.17 18.51
C LYS A 268 -24.38 13.71 18.47
N ARG A 269 -23.14 13.47 18.89
CA ARG A 269 -22.56 12.12 19.01
C ARG A 269 -23.35 11.26 19.99
N ASN A 270 -23.79 10.09 19.54
CA ASN A 270 -24.43 9.06 20.37
C ASN A 270 -23.85 7.67 20.04
N PHE A 271 -23.17 7.04 21.01
CA PHE A 271 -22.52 5.74 20.79
C PHE A 271 -23.50 4.57 20.65
N ASP A 272 -24.75 4.74 21.07
CA ASP A 272 -25.81 3.75 20.85
C ASP A 272 -26.49 3.89 19.48
N ASP A 273 -26.08 4.88 18.67
CA ASP A 273 -26.65 5.19 17.35
C ASP A 273 -25.55 5.76 16.42
N LYS A 274 -25.69 7.00 15.94
CA LYS A 274 -24.74 7.67 15.06
C LYS A 274 -23.68 8.42 15.89
N TYR A 275 -22.42 8.11 15.64
CA TYR A 275 -21.29 8.66 16.39
C TYR A 275 -20.07 9.07 15.55
N SER A 276 -20.11 8.90 14.22
CA SER A 276 -18.95 9.14 13.35
C SER A 276 -19.32 9.77 12.01
N TRP A 277 -18.37 10.49 11.41
CA TRP A 277 -18.43 10.86 9.99
C TRP A 277 -17.95 9.72 9.06
N VAL A 278 -17.32 8.69 9.60
CA VAL A 278 -16.88 7.55 8.79
C VAL A 278 -18.10 6.68 8.44
N MET A 279 -18.29 6.40 7.16
CA MET A 279 -19.30 5.44 6.67
C MET A 279 -18.87 3.99 6.95
N SER A 280 -19.70 3.01 6.60
CA SER A 280 -19.40 1.59 6.79
C SER A 280 -19.19 0.85 5.45
N PRO A 281 -18.04 1.02 4.76
CA PRO A 281 -17.69 0.18 3.62
C PRO A 281 -17.69 -1.30 3.99
N ARG A 282 -18.30 -2.13 3.15
CA ARG A 282 -18.32 -3.59 3.23
C ARG A 282 -18.06 -4.18 1.86
N TRP A 283 -17.56 -5.41 1.85
CA TRP A 283 -17.53 -6.22 0.65
C TRP A 283 -18.56 -7.33 0.77
N TYR A 284 -19.48 -7.38 -0.18
CA TYR A 284 -20.55 -8.35 -0.23
C TYR A 284 -20.05 -9.65 -0.86
N ASP A 285 -19.90 -10.68 -0.03
CA ASP A 285 -19.57 -12.03 -0.48
C ASP A 285 -20.84 -12.74 -0.91
N ARG A 286 -21.02 -12.87 -2.24
CA ARG A 286 -22.16 -13.56 -2.85
C ARG A 286 -22.27 -15.03 -2.45
N THR A 287 -21.17 -15.66 -2.05
CA THR A 287 -21.16 -17.09 -1.68
C THR A 287 -21.76 -17.31 -0.30
N SER A 288 -21.47 -16.43 0.64
CA SER A 288 -21.96 -16.51 2.02
C SER A 288 -23.16 -15.61 2.31
N ASP A 289 -23.55 -14.74 1.37
CA ASP A 289 -24.58 -13.71 1.55
C ASP A 289 -24.25 -12.78 2.74
N GLN A 290 -22.97 -12.39 2.85
CA GLN A 290 -22.48 -11.57 3.97
C GLN A 290 -21.84 -10.27 3.51
N HIS A 291 -22.08 -9.21 4.29
CA HIS A 291 -21.38 -7.94 4.19
C HIS A 291 -20.13 -7.97 5.08
N LEU A 292 -19.00 -8.34 4.48
CA LEU A 292 -17.73 -8.50 5.19
C LEU A 292 -17.10 -7.14 5.48
N ALA A 293 -16.73 -6.92 6.74
CA ALA A 293 -15.90 -5.80 7.14
C ALA A 293 -14.44 -6.14 6.86
N LEU A 294 -14.02 -6.03 5.60
CA LEU A 294 -12.61 -6.18 5.25
C LEU A 294 -11.78 -5.09 5.95
N ASP A 295 -10.58 -5.44 6.39
CA ASP A 295 -9.54 -4.51 6.78
C ASP A 295 -8.35 -4.63 5.83
N THR A 296 -7.50 -3.61 5.82
CA THR A 296 -6.38 -3.54 4.88
C THR A 296 -5.11 -4.12 5.49
N GLY A 297 -5.14 -4.55 6.75
CA GLY A 297 -3.94 -4.87 7.52
C GLY A 297 -2.93 -3.72 7.60
N GLY A 298 -3.39 -2.47 7.47
CA GLY A 298 -2.52 -1.30 7.36
C GLY A 298 -1.81 -1.20 6.01
N GLY A 299 -2.39 -1.80 4.96
CA GLY A 299 -1.90 -1.85 3.58
C GLY A 299 -0.82 -2.91 3.38
N ALA A 300 0.26 -2.87 4.17
CA ALA A 300 1.41 -3.77 3.96
C ALA A 300 1.05 -5.26 4.12
N LEU A 301 0.31 -5.62 5.17
CA LEU A 301 -0.06 -7.01 5.44
C LEU A 301 -0.97 -7.58 4.33
N ALA A 302 -2.01 -6.85 3.92
CA ALA A 302 -2.92 -7.32 2.87
C ALA A 302 -2.23 -7.48 1.52
N ARG A 303 -1.35 -6.55 1.13
CA ARG A 303 -0.57 -6.62 -0.11
C ARG A 303 0.35 -7.84 -0.15
N LEU A 304 1.15 -8.04 0.89
CA LEU A 304 2.07 -9.17 0.95
C LEU A 304 1.32 -10.51 0.97
N TRP A 305 0.21 -10.59 1.70
CA TRP A 305 -0.63 -11.79 1.74
C TRP A 305 -1.27 -12.09 0.39
N SER A 306 -1.84 -11.08 -0.26
CA SER A 306 -2.46 -11.21 -1.58
C SER A 306 -1.45 -11.64 -2.63
N THR A 307 -0.32 -10.93 -2.74
CA THR A 307 0.75 -11.28 -3.67
C THR A 307 1.29 -12.69 -3.41
N ALA A 308 1.53 -13.05 -2.14
CA ALA A 308 2.05 -14.37 -1.78
C ALA A 308 1.14 -15.51 -2.25
N LEU A 309 -0.16 -15.43 -1.95
CA LEU A 309 -1.13 -16.48 -2.29
C LEU A 309 -1.39 -16.58 -3.80
N ASN A 310 -1.39 -15.45 -4.49
CA ASN A 310 -1.59 -15.42 -5.93
C ASN A 310 -0.45 -16.10 -6.70
N GLY A 311 0.81 -15.93 -6.25
CA GLY A 311 1.96 -16.52 -6.92
C GLY A 311 2.25 -15.96 -8.32
N LEU A 312 1.65 -14.82 -8.69
CA LEU A 312 1.73 -14.25 -10.04
C LEU A 312 2.92 -13.29 -10.23
N VAL A 313 3.41 -12.66 -9.16
CA VAL A 313 4.54 -11.73 -9.25
C VAL A 313 5.87 -12.49 -9.28
N ASP A 314 6.60 -12.37 -10.39
CA ASP A 314 7.94 -12.93 -10.58
C ASP A 314 8.81 -11.93 -11.35
N THR A 315 9.64 -11.17 -10.62
CA THR A 315 10.62 -10.22 -11.14
C THR A 315 12.02 -10.62 -10.68
N PRO A 316 13.11 -10.04 -11.23
CA PRO A 316 14.46 -10.31 -10.75
C PRO A 316 14.67 -10.02 -9.25
N TYR A 317 13.84 -9.15 -8.66
CA TYR A 317 13.98 -8.70 -7.27
C TYR A 317 12.87 -9.20 -6.33
N VAL A 318 11.69 -9.54 -6.84
CA VAL A 318 10.54 -9.96 -6.04
C VAL A 318 9.90 -11.20 -6.62
N LYS A 319 9.69 -12.22 -5.79
CA LYS A 319 9.06 -13.47 -6.18
C LYS A 319 8.02 -13.92 -5.17
N ALA A 320 6.77 -14.05 -5.62
CA ALA A 320 5.71 -14.73 -4.89
C ALA A 320 5.88 -16.26 -5.00
N THR A 321 5.73 -16.98 -3.88
CA THR A 321 6.01 -18.43 -3.81
C THR A 321 4.75 -19.30 -3.65
N GLY A 322 3.57 -18.68 -3.58
CA GLY A 322 2.32 -19.32 -3.17
C GLY A 322 2.08 -19.34 -1.66
N HIS A 323 3.11 -19.07 -0.84
CA HIS A 323 3.03 -19.11 0.63
C HIS A 323 3.92 -18.06 1.34
N SER A 324 4.71 -17.32 0.58
CA SER A 324 5.63 -16.27 1.02
C SER A 324 5.93 -15.30 -0.13
N VAL A 325 6.62 -14.22 0.18
CA VAL A 325 7.23 -13.31 -0.81
C VAL A 325 8.73 -13.23 -0.51
N ARG A 326 9.55 -13.56 -1.51
CA ARG A 326 11.01 -13.39 -1.47
C ARG A 326 11.38 -12.06 -2.12
N ILE A 327 12.18 -11.26 -1.41
CA ILE A 327 12.57 -9.91 -1.78
C ILE A 327 14.09 -9.83 -1.74
N SER A 328 14.72 -9.65 -2.89
CA SER A 328 16.17 -9.57 -3.04
C SER A 328 16.60 -8.12 -3.23
N LEU A 329 17.54 -7.65 -2.39
CA LEU A 329 18.16 -6.34 -2.51
C LEU A 329 19.65 -6.48 -2.84
N PRO A 330 20.16 -5.70 -3.81
CA PRO A 330 21.55 -5.77 -4.21
C PRO A 330 22.49 -5.34 -3.08
N LYS A 331 23.79 -5.61 -3.22
CA LYS A 331 24.82 -5.10 -2.30
C LYS A 331 24.71 -3.56 -2.15
N SER A 332 24.83 -3.10 -0.91
CA SER A 332 24.82 -1.68 -0.54
C SER A 332 26.16 -1.24 0.05
N GLY A 333 26.24 -0.02 0.60
CA GLY A 333 27.50 0.56 1.07
C GLY A 333 28.14 -0.26 2.20
N GLN A 334 27.33 -0.75 3.14
CA GLN A 334 27.80 -1.51 4.30
C GLN A 334 27.41 -2.99 4.23
N LEU A 335 26.21 -3.30 3.74
CA LEU A 335 25.65 -4.65 3.78
C LEU A 335 25.80 -5.38 2.43
N PRO A 336 26.04 -6.72 2.46
CA PRO A 336 26.08 -7.53 1.25
C PRO A 336 24.70 -7.59 0.58
N GLU A 337 24.62 -8.23 -0.57
CA GLU A 337 23.34 -8.64 -1.14
C GLU A 337 22.57 -9.51 -0.12
N MET A 338 21.26 -9.30 -0.04
CA MET A 338 20.40 -9.99 0.92
C MET A 338 19.06 -10.36 0.26
N THR A 339 18.59 -11.58 0.51
CA THR A 339 17.21 -11.99 0.24
C THR A 339 16.46 -12.08 1.57
N LEU A 340 15.41 -11.28 1.71
CA LEU A 340 14.47 -11.30 2.82
C LEU A 340 13.22 -12.03 2.37
N GLU A 341 12.66 -12.89 3.23
CA GLU A 341 11.45 -13.63 2.92
C GLU A 341 10.37 -13.27 3.94
N TRP A 342 9.28 -12.65 3.46
CA TRP A 342 8.08 -12.47 4.27
C TRP A 342 7.23 -13.72 4.13
N LYS A 343 6.89 -14.36 5.25
CA LYS A 343 6.05 -15.55 5.28
C LYS A 343 4.65 -15.17 5.73
N ILE A 344 3.64 -15.82 5.16
CA ILE A 344 2.26 -15.64 5.61
C ILE A 344 2.18 -15.99 7.11
N PRO A 345 1.74 -15.05 7.97
CA PRO A 345 1.74 -15.29 9.40
C PRO A 345 0.54 -16.13 9.83
N GLN A 346 0.63 -16.70 11.03
CA GLN A 346 -0.46 -17.46 11.62
C GLN A 346 -1.68 -16.59 12.01
N TRP A 347 -1.44 -15.31 12.32
CA TRP A 347 -2.48 -14.40 12.83
C TRP A 347 -2.53 -13.10 12.04
N SER A 348 -3.73 -12.50 12.00
CA SER A 348 -3.93 -11.10 11.60
C SER A 348 -4.09 -10.24 12.84
N ASN A 349 -2.96 -9.87 13.46
CA ASN A 349 -2.88 -9.12 14.73
C ASN A 349 -2.02 -7.85 14.60
N THR A 350 -1.80 -7.12 15.69
CA THR A 350 -1.02 -5.88 15.66
C THR A 350 0.43 -6.09 15.21
N ILE A 351 1.14 -7.04 15.83
CA ILE A 351 2.56 -7.28 15.53
C ILE A 351 2.77 -7.70 14.08
N GLU A 352 1.92 -8.54 13.51
CA GLU A 352 2.07 -8.98 12.11
C GLU A 352 1.75 -7.87 11.10
N ARG A 353 0.84 -6.93 11.45
CA ARG A 353 0.62 -5.72 10.64
C ARG A 353 1.85 -4.82 10.66
N ASP A 354 2.48 -4.66 11.82
CA ASP A 354 3.66 -3.83 11.95
C ASP A 354 4.91 -4.50 11.36
N ARG A 355 5.05 -5.82 11.46
CA ARG A 355 6.10 -6.61 10.81
C ARG A 355 6.01 -6.55 9.30
N ALA A 356 4.80 -6.61 8.73
CA ALA A 356 4.62 -6.52 7.29
C ALA A 356 5.14 -5.20 6.69
N ARG A 357 5.14 -4.10 7.46
CA ARG A 357 5.50 -2.76 6.99
C ARG A 357 6.96 -2.61 6.53
N PRO A 358 8.01 -2.90 7.33
CA PRO A 358 9.40 -2.84 6.87
C PRO A 358 9.69 -3.84 5.74
N TYR A 359 9.00 -4.98 5.70
CA TYR A 359 9.06 -5.91 4.56
C TYR A 359 8.50 -5.26 3.30
N PHE A 360 7.42 -4.48 3.40
CA PHE A 360 6.87 -3.77 2.26
C PHE A 360 7.71 -2.54 1.84
N VAL A 361 8.43 -1.90 2.77
CA VAL A 361 9.48 -0.92 2.41
C VAL A 361 10.57 -1.60 1.57
N THR A 362 11.00 -2.79 1.99
CA THR A 362 11.96 -3.61 1.24
C THR A 362 11.42 -4.01 -0.13
N TYR A 363 10.15 -4.42 -0.20
CA TYR A 363 9.46 -4.73 -1.45
C TYR A 363 9.47 -3.52 -2.40
N SER A 364 9.13 -2.34 -1.88
CA SER A 364 9.05 -1.10 -2.66
C SER A 364 10.43 -0.70 -3.18
N ALA A 365 11.49 -0.82 -2.37
CA ALA A 365 12.86 -0.57 -2.80
C ALA A 365 13.32 -1.56 -3.89
N ALA A 366 12.98 -2.85 -3.75
CA ALA A 366 13.27 -3.89 -4.72
C ALA A 366 12.55 -3.63 -6.07
N MET A 367 11.27 -3.31 -6.03
CA MET A 367 10.51 -2.96 -7.23
C MET A 367 10.97 -1.65 -7.87
N ALA A 368 11.44 -0.67 -7.08
CA ALA A 368 12.00 0.57 -7.62
C ALA A 368 13.24 0.31 -8.49
N PHE A 369 14.10 -0.67 -8.15
CA PHE A 369 15.19 -1.08 -9.05
C PHE A 369 14.67 -1.60 -10.39
N PHE A 370 13.69 -2.50 -10.35
CA PHE A 370 13.06 -3.02 -11.56
C PHE A 370 12.43 -1.90 -12.42
N PHE A 371 11.70 -0.97 -11.81
CA PHE A 371 11.11 0.15 -12.54
C PHE A 371 12.16 1.12 -13.10
N LEU A 372 13.26 1.34 -12.39
CA LEU A 372 14.38 2.15 -12.88
C LEU A 372 15.02 1.52 -14.11
N GLU A 373 15.24 0.19 -14.11
CA GLU A 373 15.79 -0.52 -15.26
C GLU A 373 14.89 -0.35 -16.48
N ARG A 374 13.58 -0.57 -16.32
CA ARG A 374 12.59 -0.36 -17.38
C ARG A 374 12.57 1.09 -17.89
N ALA A 375 12.58 2.07 -16.99
CA ALA A 375 12.59 3.48 -17.38
C ALA A 375 13.86 3.84 -18.17
N MET A 376 15.02 3.36 -17.75
CA MET A 376 16.28 3.58 -18.46
C MET A 376 16.31 2.87 -19.83
N GLU A 377 15.67 1.72 -19.98
CA GLU A 377 15.52 1.04 -21.27
C GLU A 377 14.72 1.89 -22.28
N HIS A 378 13.59 2.46 -21.86
CA HIS A 378 12.80 3.39 -22.68
C HIS A 378 13.62 4.62 -23.09
N VAL A 379 14.37 5.23 -22.17
CA VAL A 379 15.24 6.38 -22.49
C VAL A 379 16.34 5.99 -23.49
N ARG A 380 16.98 4.83 -23.30
CA ARG A 380 18.05 4.34 -24.19
C ARG A 380 17.55 3.99 -25.60
N SER A 381 16.31 3.50 -25.72
CA SER A 381 15.69 3.20 -27.01
C SER A 381 15.13 4.44 -27.71
N GLY A 382 15.07 5.58 -27.03
CA GLY A 382 14.48 6.82 -27.54
C GLY A 382 12.96 6.91 -27.39
N ASP A 383 12.33 5.94 -26.72
CA ASP A 383 10.90 5.94 -26.39
C ASP A 383 10.63 6.83 -25.17
N THR A 384 10.69 8.15 -25.37
CA THR A 384 10.58 9.17 -24.32
C THR A 384 9.24 9.90 -24.32
N LYS A 385 8.22 9.37 -25.02
CA LYS A 385 6.87 9.92 -24.96
C LYS A 385 6.31 9.69 -23.55
N ILE A 386 5.74 10.72 -22.92
CA ILE A 386 5.24 10.69 -21.54
C ILE A 386 3.79 11.15 -21.38
N PHE A 387 3.15 11.57 -22.47
CA PHE A 387 1.76 12.03 -22.45
C PHE A 387 1.03 11.64 -23.73
N GLU A 388 -0.23 11.23 -23.59
CA GLU A 388 -1.18 10.99 -24.67
C GLU A 388 -2.35 11.98 -24.58
N ASN A 389 -2.72 12.56 -25.72
CA ASN A 389 -3.86 13.47 -25.78
C ASN A 389 -5.18 12.70 -25.62
N TYR A 390 -6.19 13.36 -25.10
CA TYR A 390 -7.53 12.81 -24.92
C TYR A 390 -8.59 13.89 -25.09
N GLU A 391 -9.82 13.45 -25.31
CA GLU A 391 -11.01 14.31 -25.24
C GLU A 391 -11.86 13.87 -24.06
N VAL A 392 -12.48 14.84 -23.37
CA VAL A 392 -13.43 14.53 -22.30
C VAL A 392 -14.76 14.14 -22.95
N PRO A 393 -15.29 12.92 -22.69
CA PRO A 393 -16.57 12.49 -23.24
C PRO A 393 -17.73 13.29 -22.65
N ASP A 394 -18.82 13.43 -23.41
CA ASP A 394 -20.05 14.06 -22.91
C ASP A 394 -20.63 13.27 -21.74
N GLU A 395 -20.71 11.94 -21.89
CA GLU A 395 -21.13 11.00 -20.86
C GLU A 395 -20.15 9.82 -20.79
N ALA A 396 -19.75 9.44 -19.58
CA ALA A 396 -18.93 8.24 -19.34
C ALA A 396 -18.95 7.84 -17.87
N ILE A 397 -18.57 6.59 -17.61
CA ILE A 397 -18.23 6.12 -16.26
C ILE A 397 -16.77 5.69 -16.24
N GLY A 398 -16.16 5.74 -15.05
CA GLY A 398 -14.80 5.26 -14.83
C GLY A 398 -14.65 4.72 -13.41
N CYS A 399 -13.78 3.74 -13.26
CA CYS A 399 -13.26 3.34 -11.95
C CYS A 399 -11.73 3.24 -12.01
N GLY A 400 -11.05 3.75 -10.99
CA GLY A 400 -9.62 3.58 -10.79
C GLY A 400 -9.37 2.74 -9.56
N PHE A 401 -8.62 1.66 -9.71
CA PHE A 401 -8.18 0.80 -8.62
C PHE A 401 -6.70 1.03 -8.37
N HIS A 402 -6.37 1.26 -7.11
CA HIS A 402 -5.00 1.39 -6.63
C HIS A 402 -4.91 0.91 -5.18
N GLU A 403 -3.68 0.67 -4.74
CA GLU A 403 -3.35 0.44 -3.35
C GLU A 403 -2.68 1.70 -2.78
N ALA A 404 -3.30 2.35 -1.79
CA ALA A 404 -2.64 3.44 -1.10
C ALA A 404 -1.53 2.90 -0.17
N VAL A 405 -0.81 3.79 0.52
CA VAL A 405 0.13 3.35 1.58
C VAL A 405 -0.58 2.42 2.59
N ARG A 406 -1.83 2.74 2.91
CA ARG A 406 -2.61 2.13 3.99
C ARG A 406 -3.64 1.10 3.53
N GLY A 407 -3.74 0.80 2.24
CA GLY A 407 -4.74 -0.14 1.75
C GLY A 407 -5.55 0.35 0.56
N VAL A 408 -6.51 -0.50 0.20
CA VAL A 408 -7.57 -0.31 -0.79
C VAL A 408 -7.97 1.16 -1.04
N LEU A 409 -7.74 1.66 -2.25
CA LEU A 409 -8.15 3.01 -2.69
C LEU A 409 -8.89 2.98 -4.04
N PRO A 410 -10.21 3.24 -4.08
CA PRO A 410 -10.99 3.18 -5.30
C PRO A 410 -11.49 4.58 -5.67
N HIS A 411 -11.42 4.95 -6.94
CA HIS A 411 -12.05 6.17 -7.40
C HIS A 411 -13.10 5.82 -8.43
N HIS A 412 -14.37 6.01 -8.09
CA HIS A 412 -15.51 5.82 -8.98
C HIS A 412 -15.95 7.20 -9.50
N LEU A 413 -16.06 7.32 -10.82
CA LEU A 413 -16.35 8.57 -11.53
C LEU A 413 -17.55 8.36 -12.47
N VAL A 414 -18.45 9.33 -12.48
CA VAL A 414 -19.53 9.47 -13.47
C VAL A 414 -19.45 10.86 -14.09
N ILE A 415 -19.50 10.93 -15.41
CA ILE A 415 -19.46 12.16 -16.20
C ILE A 415 -20.81 12.32 -16.91
N LYS A 416 -21.39 13.51 -16.83
CA LYS A 416 -22.53 13.96 -17.64
C LYS A 416 -22.31 15.39 -18.07
N ASP A 417 -22.65 15.73 -19.32
CA ASP A 417 -22.43 17.05 -19.91
C ASP A 417 -21.00 17.57 -19.72
N LYS A 418 -19.99 16.69 -19.84
CA LYS A 418 -18.55 16.97 -19.59
C LYS A 418 -18.24 17.48 -18.18
N LYS A 419 -19.12 17.22 -17.21
CA LYS A 419 -18.94 17.56 -15.79
C LYS A 419 -18.97 16.31 -14.95
N ILE A 420 -18.33 16.38 -13.78
CA ILE A 420 -18.45 15.34 -12.77
C ILE A 420 -19.90 15.34 -12.27
N ALA A 421 -20.59 14.22 -12.47
CA ALA A 421 -21.93 13.96 -11.98
C ALA A 421 -21.91 13.16 -10.67
N ASN A 422 -20.91 12.28 -10.50
CA ASN A 422 -20.60 11.60 -9.24
C ASN A 422 -19.12 11.27 -9.13
#